data_AF-B7GDI4-F1
#
_entry.id   AF-B7GDI4-F1
#
_cell.length_a   1.000
_cell.length_b   1.000
_cell.length_c   1.000
_cell.angle_alpha   90.00
_cell.angle_beta   90.00
_cell.angle_gamma   90.00
#
_symmetry.space_group_name_H-M   'P 1'
#
loop_
_entity.id
_entity.type
_entity.pdbx_description
1 polymer ?
#
loop_
_entity_poly.entity_id
_entity_poly.type
_entity_poly.pdbx_seq_one_letter_code
_entity_poly.pdbx_strand_id
1 'polypeptide(L)'
;MTRKDWKLDPEAVRRRAASVQGCKEVLLTPDLNPALCSFLVGIDDSGCQVQNLARVNVYADTGTIGTCRIQQGEVREVFRRNISDLNSVEGILRNPPTITIIDENIVGMTDTESPTTKVSLQTGIELADVGLAILQGEKEKLRMHLEALDDRSTLDDSSRSVTSVTSRSESSLGLAGIEFQFSLPPHNMKHVDQCLGEIIAMNKVVRGVATNGKGTVFLYGNAGVAYTPNIPRPLYSKLSQLRSSAITHRPRYVSLGTRDRYFVSFHDATFAFKGPKGLERDLKNSPKTPRSVAFGSTFDTYFIVFDDGSWKCQGRGLPKELEEKLATRGDRDDLTIVNLGPAGEWFLRANDGKTWWGNVSEELNTAINDLTNEGHYLSFVDFGVDGSYLISYD
;
A
#
# COMPACT_ATOMS: atom_id res chain seq x y z
N MET A 1 -6.08 44.36 -24.58
CA MET A 1 -5.61 43.08 -24.03
C MET A 1 -6.26 42.88 -22.68
N THR A 2 -7.20 41.95 -22.58
CA THR A 2 -7.79 41.51 -21.31
C THR A 2 -6.67 40.96 -20.42
N ARG A 3 -6.66 41.35 -19.13
CA ARG A 3 -5.76 40.71 -18.16
C ARG A 3 -6.06 39.21 -18.20
N LYS A 4 -5.09 38.42 -18.64
CA LYS A 4 -5.17 36.95 -18.57
C LYS A 4 -5.22 36.62 -17.07
N ASP A 5 -6.21 35.84 -16.65
CA ASP A 5 -6.34 35.36 -15.28
C ASP A 5 -5.24 34.32 -15.01
N TRP A 6 -4.03 34.80 -14.70
CA TRP A 6 -2.95 33.93 -14.28
C TRP A 6 -3.15 33.51 -12.82
N LYS A 7 -2.96 32.22 -12.52
CA LYS A 7 -2.95 31.74 -11.14
C LYS A 7 -1.76 32.27 -10.35
N LEU A 8 -0.64 32.51 -11.02
CA LEU A 8 0.56 33.14 -10.48
C LEU A 8 0.98 34.28 -11.41
N ASP A 9 1.47 35.39 -10.87
CA ASP A 9 2.08 36.45 -11.67
C ASP A 9 3.52 36.03 -12.08
N PRO A 10 3.84 35.83 -13.38
CA PRO A 10 5.18 35.49 -13.86
C PRO A 10 6.27 36.46 -13.38
N GLU A 11 5.98 37.77 -13.31
CA GLU A 11 6.96 38.75 -12.83
C GLU A 11 7.22 38.60 -11.33
N ALA A 12 6.17 38.28 -10.55
CA ALA A 12 6.33 37.97 -9.14
C ALA A 12 7.11 36.67 -8.92
N VAL A 13 6.89 35.65 -9.77
CA VAL A 13 7.67 34.38 -9.75
C VAL A 13 9.14 34.65 -10.05
N ARG A 14 9.47 35.44 -11.07
CA ARG A 14 10.87 35.81 -11.40
C ARG A 14 11.55 36.59 -10.28
N ARG A 15 10.88 37.60 -9.71
CA ARG A 15 11.40 38.36 -8.56
C ARG A 15 11.65 37.46 -7.35
N ARG A 16 10.74 36.52 -7.09
CA ARG A 16 10.88 35.55 -6.00
C ARG A 16 12.07 34.61 -6.25
N ALA A 17 12.20 34.07 -7.46
CA ALA A 17 13.30 33.19 -7.83
C ALA A 17 14.67 33.88 -7.73
N ALA A 18 14.77 35.16 -8.10
CA ALA A 18 16.00 35.95 -7.97
C ALA A 18 16.48 36.12 -6.52
N SER A 19 15.60 35.93 -5.52
CA SER A 19 15.96 35.97 -4.09
C SER A 19 16.41 34.61 -3.53
N VAL A 20 16.32 33.53 -4.32
CA VAL A 20 16.72 32.18 -3.90
C VAL A 20 18.18 31.94 -4.30
N GLN A 21 19.05 31.73 -3.32
CA GLN A 21 20.47 31.42 -3.57
C GLN A 21 20.61 30.15 -4.42
N GLY A 22 21.47 30.20 -5.44
CA GLY A 22 21.72 29.08 -6.35
C GLY A 22 20.59 28.79 -7.36
N CYS A 23 19.65 29.73 -7.53
CA CYS A 23 18.60 29.70 -8.54
C CYS A 23 18.94 30.66 -9.70
N LYS A 24 18.94 30.15 -10.94
CA LYS A 24 19.23 30.94 -12.15
C LYS A 24 18.13 30.75 -13.18
N GLU A 25 17.56 31.84 -13.67
CA GLU A 25 16.55 31.79 -14.74
C GLU A 25 17.18 31.32 -16.06
N VAL A 26 16.51 30.40 -16.74
CA VAL A 26 16.84 29.95 -18.09
C VAL A 26 15.98 30.75 -19.05
N LEU A 27 16.63 31.67 -19.78
CA LEU A 27 15.96 32.46 -20.81
C LEU A 27 15.47 31.53 -21.92
N LEU A 28 14.15 31.38 -22.02
CA LEU A 28 13.51 30.73 -23.15
C LEU A 28 13.42 31.72 -24.31
N THR A 29 13.37 31.22 -25.54
CA THR A 29 13.13 32.06 -26.71
C THR A 29 11.84 32.87 -26.51
N PRO A 30 11.81 34.17 -26.82
CA PRO A 30 10.68 35.07 -26.50
C PRO A 30 9.31 34.60 -26.98
N ASP A 31 9.28 33.73 -27.98
CA ASP A 31 8.06 33.20 -28.59
C ASP A 31 7.44 32.03 -27.79
N LEU A 32 8.19 31.41 -26.86
CA LEU A 32 7.72 30.30 -26.04
C LEU A 32 6.99 30.81 -24.79
N ASN A 33 5.66 30.90 -24.89
CA ASN A 33 4.69 31.07 -23.81
C ASN A 33 5.11 32.02 -22.65
N PRO A 34 4.59 33.27 -22.59
CA PRO A 34 4.96 34.23 -21.54
C PRO A 34 4.59 33.80 -20.12
N ALA A 35 3.74 32.77 -19.96
CA ALA A 35 3.37 32.21 -18.66
C ALA A 35 4.36 31.15 -18.13
N LEU A 36 5.35 30.73 -18.91
CA LEU A 36 6.35 29.76 -18.47
C LEU A 36 7.60 30.46 -17.94
N CYS A 37 7.95 30.19 -16.68
CA CYS A 37 9.22 30.58 -16.09
C CYS A 37 10.06 29.31 -15.84
N SER A 38 11.29 29.27 -16.35
CA SER A 38 12.18 28.10 -16.23
C SER A 38 13.42 28.47 -15.43
N PHE A 39 13.78 27.66 -14.43
CA PHE A 39 14.89 27.93 -13.52
C PHE A 39 15.80 26.71 -13.40
N LEU A 40 17.10 26.94 -13.28
CA LEU A 40 18.08 25.95 -12.81
C LEU A 40 18.37 26.21 -11.34
N VAL A 41 18.25 25.17 -10.52
CA VAL A 41 18.43 25.22 -9.07
C VAL A 41 19.54 24.27 -8.65
N GLY A 42 20.40 24.72 -7.74
CA GLY A 42 21.52 23.93 -7.20
C GLY A 42 22.88 24.30 -7.80
N ILE A 43 23.02 25.54 -8.29
CA ILE A 43 24.30 26.07 -8.75
C ILE A 43 24.97 26.78 -7.56
N ASP A 44 26.19 26.39 -7.20
CA ASP A 44 26.96 27.14 -6.20
C ASP A 44 27.59 28.41 -6.83
N ASP A 45 27.98 29.38 -5.99
CA ASP A 45 28.58 30.64 -6.45
C ASP A 45 29.93 30.42 -7.17
N SER A 46 30.53 29.23 -7.05
CA SER A 46 31.76 28.85 -7.74
C SER A 46 31.56 28.25 -9.13
N GLY A 47 30.30 28.07 -9.57
CA GLY A 47 29.96 27.46 -10.85
C GLY A 47 30.38 25.98 -10.95
N CYS A 48 30.77 25.35 -9.84
CA CYS A 48 31.12 23.94 -9.79
C CYS A 48 29.83 23.12 -9.65
N GLN A 49 29.79 21.96 -10.31
CA GLN A 49 28.60 21.12 -10.31
C GLN A 49 28.32 20.56 -8.91
N VAL A 50 27.20 20.96 -8.33
CA VAL A 50 26.63 20.30 -7.14
C VAL A 50 25.88 19.06 -7.60
N GLN A 51 26.01 17.95 -6.87
CA GLN A 51 25.42 16.63 -7.15
C GLN A 51 23.87 16.58 -7.23
N ASN A 52 23.17 17.72 -7.24
CA ASN A 52 21.71 17.80 -7.17
C ASN A 52 21.11 18.92 -8.04
N LEU A 53 21.63 19.14 -9.25
CA LEU A 53 21.04 20.09 -10.19
C LEU A 53 19.59 19.70 -10.53
N ALA A 54 18.67 20.67 -10.48
CA ALA A 54 17.28 20.50 -10.90
C ALA A 54 16.86 21.63 -11.84
N ARG A 55 16.05 21.29 -12.84
CA ARG A 55 15.33 22.28 -13.66
C ARG A 55 13.90 22.39 -13.16
N VAL A 56 13.48 23.59 -12.76
CA VAL A 56 12.12 23.85 -12.28
C VAL A 56 11.38 24.70 -13.31
N ASN A 57 10.29 24.18 -13.84
CA ASN A 57 9.40 24.84 -14.80
C ASN A 57 8.11 25.25 -14.09
N VAL A 58 7.82 26.55 -14.04
CA VAL A 58 6.61 27.12 -13.42
C VAL A 58 5.67 27.61 -14.52
N TYR A 59 4.51 26.96 -14.65
CA TYR A 59 3.43 27.33 -15.55
C TYR A 59 2.44 28.22 -14.80
N ALA A 60 2.63 29.53 -14.93
CA ALA A 60 1.97 30.55 -14.12
C ALA A 60 0.45 30.68 -14.41
N ASP A 61 0.02 30.28 -15.61
CA ASP A 61 -1.38 30.22 -16.01
C ASP A 61 -2.16 29.13 -15.26
N THR A 62 -1.58 27.93 -15.13
CA THR A 62 -2.23 26.76 -14.53
C THR A 62 -1.88 26.56 -13.05
N GLY A 63 -0.84 27.22 -12.55
CA GLY A 63 -0.27 26.96 -11.23
C GLY A 63 0.41 25.58 -11.16
N THR A 64 0.94 25.10 -12.29
CA THR A 64 1.66 23.81 -12.34
C THR A 64 3.15 24.05 -12.23
N ILE A 65 3.85 23.22 -11.47
CA ILE A 65 5.30 23.26 -11.33
C ILE A 65 5.86 21.88 -11.66
N GLY A 66 6.63 21.80 -12.74
CA GLY A 66 7.42 20.62 -13.12
C GLY A 66 8.83 20.74 -12.56
N THR A 67 9.34 19.68 -11.95
CA THR A 67 10.74 19.58 -11.49
C THR A 67 11.42 18.44 -12.23
N CYS A 68 12.38 18.76 -13.08
CA CYS A 68 13.19 17.79 -13.81
C CYS A 68 14.55 17.60 -13.12
N ARG A 69 15.01 16.36 -13.01
CA ARG A 69 16.38 16.02 -12.57
C ARG A 69 16.97 14.96 -13.50
N ILE A 70 18.29 14.94 -13.61
CA ILE A 70 19.00 13.83 -14.27
C ILE A 70 19.41 12.86 -13.16
N GLN A 71 18.92 11.63 -13.23
CA GLN A 71 19.26 10.56 -12.29
C GLN A 71 19.65 9.33 -13.10
N GLN A 72 20.85 8.79 -12.85
CA GLN A 72 21.38 7.62 -13.57
C GLN A 72 21.40 7.78 -15.11
N GLY A 73 21.64 9.01 -15.59
CA GLY A 73 21.68 9.31 -17.02
C GLY A 73 20.31 9.59 -17.67
N GLU A 74 19.21 9.45 -16.92
CA GLU A 74 17.87 9.70 -17.42
C GLU A 74 17.25 10.98 -16.87
N VAL A 75 16.47 11.67 -17.69
CA VAL A 75 15.66 12.82 -17.26
C VAL A 75 14.38 12.31 -16.64
N ARG A 76 14.18 12.59 -15.36
CA ARG A 76 12.93 12.29 -14.64
C ARG A 76 12.24 13.59 -14.25
N GLU A 77 10.91 13.61 -14.28
CA GLU A 77 10.11 14.81 -13.99
C GLU A 77 9.01 14.52 -12.96
N VAL A 78 8.79 15.46 -12.04
CA VAL A 78 7.71 15.42 -11.06
C VAL A 78 6.87 16.69 -11.17
N PHE A 79 5.54 16.54 -11.21
CA PHE A 79 4.62 17.65 -11.33
C PHE A 79 3.87 17.91 -10.02
N ARG A 80 3.74 19.19 -9.66
CA ARG A 80 2.79 19.67 -8.65
C ARG A 80 1.79 20.60 -9.32
N ARG A 81 0.50 20.37 -9.11
CA ARG A 81 -0.58 21.14 -9.74
C ARG A 81 -1.28 22.04 -8.71
N ASN A 82 -1.98 23.05 -9.21
CA ASN A 82 -2.82 23.95 -8.40
C ASN A 82 -2.08 24.74 -7.32
N ILE A 83 -0.82 25.11 -7.57
CA ILE A 83 -0.08 26.06 -6.75
C ILE A 83 -0.58 27.47 -7.07
N SER A 84 -1.08 28.18 -6.05
CA SER A 84 -1.57 29.55 -6.19
C SER A 84 -0.80 30.56 -5.33
N ASP A 85 0.13 30.11 -4.49
CA ASP A 85 0.88 30.97 -3.57
C ASP A 85 2.38 30.99 -3.91
N LEU A 86 2.99 32.19 -3.79
CA LEU A 86 4.42 32.38 -4.10
C LEU A 86 5.36 31.74 -3.06
N ASN A 87 4.88 31.45 -1.85
CA ASN A 87 5.70 30.82 -0.81
C ASN A 87 5.97 29.35 -1.14
N SER A 88 4.98 28.64 -1.69
CA SER A 88 5.13 27.28 -2.22
C SER A 88 6.11 27.25 -3.40
N VAL A 89 6.05 28.24 -4.30
CA VAL A 89 7.02 28.38 -5.39
C VAL A 89 8.43 28.56 -4.82
N GLU A 90 8.61 29.48 -3.86
CA GLU A 90 9.89 29.71 -3.19
C GLU A 90 10.41 28.44 -2.49
N GLY A 91 9.52 27.71 -1.78
CA GLY A 91 9.88 26.47 -1.10
C GLY A 91 10.39 25.40 -2.07
N ILE A 92 9.75 25.24 -3.23
CA ILE A 92 10.19 24.32 -4.29
C ILE A 92 11.51 24.78 -4.91
N LEU A 93 11.70 26.08 -5.12
CA LEU A 93 12.96 26.61 -5.64
C LEU A 93 14.11 26.49 -4.62
N ARG A 94 13.85 26.54 -3.32
CA ARG A 94 14.87 26.32 -2.28
C ARG A 94 15.21 24.85 -2.11
N ASN A 95 14.21 23.98 -2.17
CA ASN A 95 14.37 22.54 -1.99
C ASN A 95 13.57 21.78 -3.05
N PRO A 96 14.07 21.69 -4.30
CA PRO A 96 13.35 21.00 -5.36
C PRO A 96 13.18 19.53 -4.98
N PRO A 97 11.95 18.96 -5.10
CA PRO A 97 11.69 17.59 -4.70
C PRO A 97 12.74 16.61 -5.25
N THR A 98 13.23 15.72 -4.38
CA THR A 98 14.07 14.61 -4.81
C THR A 98 13.17 13.60 -5.50
N ILE A 99 13.59 13.13 -6.67
CA ILE A 99 12.87 12.07 -7.38
C ILE A 99 13.22 10.78 -6.65
N THR A 100 12.30 10.30 -5.83
CA THR A 100 12.41 8.95 -5.27
C THR A 100 12.21 7.97 -6.40
N ILE A 101 13.16 7.05 -6.58
CA ILE A 101 13.11 5.99 -7.60
C ILE A 101 11.78 5.26 -7.43
N ILE A 102 10.86 5.49 -8.36
CA ILE A 102 9.68 4.65 -8.53
C ILE A 102 10.17 3.47 -9.37
N ASP A 103 10.04 2.27 -8.83
CA ASP A 103 10.36 0.98 -9.45
C ASP A 103 9.85 0.96 -10.91
N GLU A 104 10.74 0.67 -11.87
CA GLU A 104 10.51 0.84 -13.32
C GLU A 104 9.39 -0.05 -13.89
N ASN A 105 8.83 -0.94 -13.07
CA ASN A 105 7.68 -1.76 -13.43
C ASN A 105 6.33 -1.02 -13.40
N ILE A 106 6.28 0.31 -13.17
CA ILE A 106 5.04 1.07 -12.88
C ILE A 106 4.64 2.10 -13.96
N VAL A 107 5.42 2.32 -15.05
CA VAL A 107 5.05 3.33 -16.07
C VAL A 107 5.04 2.77 -17.48
N GLY A 108 3.82 2.56 -18.02
CA GLY A 108 3.57 2.18 -19.41
C GLY A 108 3.03 3.34 -20.26
N MET A 109 3.73 3.56 -21.39
CA MET A 109 3.31 4.12 -22.69
C MET A 109 3.11 5.65 -22.85
N THR A 110 3.92 6.23 -23.74
CA THR A 110 3.67 7.50 -24.46
C THR A 110 3.77 7.25 -25.97
N ASP A 111 2.87 7.89 -26.74
CA ASP A 111 2.80 7.85 -28.20
C ASP A 111 3.66 8.93 -28.90
N THR A 112 4.10 8.55 -30.11
CA THR A 112 4.76 9.16 -31.30
C THR A 112 4.23 10.56 -31.75
N GLU A 113 4.88 11.47 -32.53
CA GLU A 113 5.88 11.36 -33.62
C GLU A 113 6.49 12.76 -34.08
N SER A 114 7.83 12.80 -34.38
CA SER A 114 8.73 13.52 -35.35
C SER A 114 8.51 14.94 -35.99
N PRO A 115 9.47 15.58 -36.77
CA PRO A 115 10.93 15.40 -37.01
C PRO A 115 11.82 16.71 -37.09
N THR A 116 13.17 16.60 -37.03
CA THR A 116 14.14 17.13 -38.05
C THR A 116 15.64 16.90 -37.70
N THR A 117 16.41 16.57 -38.74
CA THR A 117 17.80 16.08 -38.83
C THR A 117 18.91 17.13 -38.77
N LYS A 118 20.03 16.84 -38.05
CA LYS A 118 21.46 16.92 -38.51
C LYS A 118 22.53 16.88 -37.38
N VAL A 119 22.32 16.14 -36.28
CA VAL A 119 23.35 15.97 -35.20
C VAL A 119 23.77 14.50 -34.99
N SER A 120 23.37 13.57 -35.87
CA SER A 120 23.17 12.16 -35.48
C SER A 120 24.38 11.20 -35.46
N LEU A 121 25.63 11.65 -35.64
CA LEU A 121 26.76 10.71 -35.63
C LEU A 121 27.49 10.66 -34.28
N GLN A 122 27.59 11.80 -33.58
CA GLN A 122 28.31 11.85 -32.30
C GLN A 122 27.44 11.32 -31.15
N THR A 123 26.15 11.65 -31.16
CA THR A 123 25.15 11.09 -30.23
C THR A 123 24.93 9.60 -30.45
N GLY A 124 25.11 9.09 -31.68
CA GLY A 124 24.98 7.67 -31.99
C GLY A 124 26.10 6.81 -31.38
N ILE A 125 27.32 7.35 -31.30
CA ILE A 125 28.46 6.66 -30.67
C ILE A 125 28.29 6.63 -29.14
N GLU A 126 27.88 7.76 -28.55
CA GLU A 126 27.62 7.82 -27.10
C GLU A 126 26.44 6.93 -26.68
N LEU A 127 25.37 6.84 -27.49
CA LEU A 127 24.29 5.88 -27.24
C LEU A 127 24.74 4.42 -27.41
N ALA A 128 25.67 4.14 -28.32
CA ALA A 128 26.19 2.78 -28.50
C ALA A 128 27.03 2.34 -27.29
N ASP A 129 27.85 3.23 -26.73
CA ASP A 129 28.64 2.95 -25.52
C ASP A 129 27.74 2.78 -24.28
N VAL A 130 26.69 3.60 -24.17
CA VAL A 130 25.66 3.44 -23.13
C VAL A 130 24.92 2.11 -23.30
N GLY A 131 24.53 1.76 -24.53
CA GLY A 131 23.90 0.48 -24.85
C GLY A 131 24.79 -0.71 -24.51
N LEU A 132 26.10 -0.63 -24.79
CA LEU A 132 27.07 -1.67 -24.47
C LEU A 132 27.21 -1.86 -22.95
N ALA A 133 27.24 -0.77 -22.18
CA ALA A 133 27.30 -0.82 -20.72
C ALA A 133 26.05 -1.47 -20.11
N ILE A 134 24.86 -1.15 -20.63
CA ILE A 134 23.59 -1.77 -20.22
C ILE A 134 23.63 -3.28 -20.50
N LEU A 135 24.04 -3.68 -21.71
CA LEU A 135 24.12 -5.09 -22.09
C LEU A 135 25.16 -5.87 -21.26
N GLN A 136 26.26 -5.22 -20.87
CA GLN A 136 27.24 -5.83 -19.96
C GLN A 136 26.68 -6.01 -18.54
N GLY A 137 25.93 -5.03 -18.03
CA GLY A 137 25.26 -5.13 -16.73
C GLY A 137 24.23 -6.26 -16.67
N GLU A 138 23.38 -6.36 -17.70
CA GLU A 138 22.39 -7.44 -17.81
C GLU A 138 23.06 -8.82 -18.01
N LYS A 139 24.14 -8.90 -18.78
CA LYS A 139 24.95 -10.12 -18.91
C LYS A 139 25.47 -10.61 -17.56
N GLU A 140 25.99 -9.71 -16.72
CA GLU A 140 26.54 -10.09 -15.41
C GLU A 140 25.43 -10.52 -14.44
N LYS A 141 24.27 -9.86 -14.46
CA LYS A 141 23.10 -10.23 -13.67
C LYS A 141 22.56 -11.62 -14.06
N LEU A 142 22.49 -11.92 -15.35
CA LEU A 142 22.12 -13.24 -15.84
C LEU A 142 23.15 -14.31 -15.44
N ARG A 143 24.45 -13.98 -15.47
CA ARG A 143 25.52 -14.86 -14.98
C ARG A 143 25.33 -15.21 -13.51
N MET A 144 25.03 -14.23 -12.65
CA MET A 144 24.76 -14.45 -11.22
C MET A 144 23.51 -15.31 -10.99
N HIS A 145 22.44 -15.14 -11.79
CA HIS A 145 21.26 -15.99 -11.68
C HIS A 145 21.53 -17.44 -12.11
N LEU A 146 22.34 -17.66 -13.16
CA LEU A 146 22.75 -19.00 -13.58
C LEU A 146 23.58 -19.69 -12.49
N GLU A 147 24.54 -18.97 -11.91
CA GLU A 147 25.37 -19.48 -10.80
C GLU A 147 24.51 -19.85 -9.57
N ALA A 148 23.52 -19.02 -9.23
CA ALA A 148 22.58 -19.32 -8.14
C ALA A 148 21.64 -20.51 -8.42
N LEU A 149 21.38 -20.84 -9.69
CA LEU A 149 20.59 -22.01 -10.08
C LEU A 149 21.43 -23.29 -10.03
N ASP A 150 22.70 -23.23 -10.45
CA ASP A 150 23.64 -24.35 -10.33
C ASP A 150 23.88 -24.71 -8.85
N ASP A 151 24.05 -23.72 -7.98
CA ASP A 151 24.18 -23.93 -6.53
C ASP A 151 22.94 -24.61 -5.92
N ARG A 152 21.73 -24.30 -6.42
CA ARG A 152 20.49 -24.96 -5.98
C ARG A 152 20.40 -26.40 -6.46
N SER A 153 20.92 -26.71 -7.65
CA SER A 153 20.88 -28.08 -8.20
C SER A 153 21.74 -29.07 -7.41
N THR A 154 22.81 -28.60 -6.77
CA THR A 154 23.74 -29.48 -6.02
C THR A 154 23.24 -29.87 -4.62
N LEU A 155 22.25 -29.17 -4.07
CA LEU A 155 21.72 -29.44 -2.72
C LEU A 155 20.58 -30.47 -2.70
N ASP A 156 19.93 -30.74 -3.83
CA ASP A 156 18.78 -31.66 -3.89
C ASP A 156 19.17 -33.14 -4.03
N ASP A 157 20.43 -33.48 -4.32
CA ASP A 157 20.83 -34.88 -4.53
C ASP A 157 21.40 -35.57 -3.27
N SER A 158 21.54 -34.86 -2.15
CA SER A 158 22.21 -35.38 -0.94
C SER A 158 21.27 -35.75 0.22
N SER A 159 19.94 -35.67 0.08
CA SER A 159 19.02 -35.85 1.21
C SER A 159 17.84 -36.78 0.94
N ARG A 160 18.12 -37.97 0.38
CA ARG A 160 17.19 -39.11 0.42
C ARG A 160 17.58 -40.12 1.50
N SER A 161 17.16 -39.85 2.75
CA SER A 161 16.88 -40.93 3.71
C SER A 161 15.82 -40.54 4.74
N VAL A 162 14.67 -41.24 4.71
CA VAL A 162 13.84 -41.71 5.83
C VAL A 162 13.43 -40.61 6.86
N THR A 163 12.18 -40.17 6.98
CA THR A 163 11.01 -40.90 7.50
C THR A 163 9.76 -40.03 7.33
N SER A 164 8.63 -40.66 7.05
CA SER A 164 7.33 -40.04 6.77
C SER A 164 6.65 -39.44 8.01
N VAL A 165 6.45 -38.12 8.01
CA VAL A 165 5.37 -37.45 8.75
C VAL A 165 4.69 -36.50 7.77
N THR A 166 3.41 -36.73 7.52
CA THR A 166 2.54 -35.96 6.63
C THR A 166 2.27 -34.56 7.19
N SER A 167 3.22 -33.64 7.03
CA SER A 167 2.94 -32.20 7.05
C SER A 167 2.41 -31.81 5.68
N ARG A 168 1.10 -31.56 5.58
CA ARG A 168 0.51 -30.91 4.40
C ARG A 168 1.16 -29.54 4.24
N SER A 169 2.10 -29.46 3.33
CA SER A 169 2.73 -28.23 2.88
C SER A 169 1.67 -27.34 2.24
N GLU A 170 1.41 -26.16 2.79
CA GLU A 170 0.58 -25.08 2.22
C GLU A 170 1.18 -24.46 0.94
N SER A 171 2.23 -25.06 0.35
CA SER A 171 3.08 -24.42 -0.64
C SER A 171 2.59 -24.47 -2.09
N SER A 172 1.40 -25.00 -2.40
CA SER A 172 0.96 -25.09 -3.80
C SER A 172 -0.55 -25.14 -4.02
N LEU A 173 -1.37 -24.55 -3.14
CA LEU A 173 -2.67 -24.10 -3.61
C LEU A 173 -2.36 -23.05 -4.69
N GLY A 174 -2.70 -23.39 -5.94
CA GLY A 174 -2.45 -22.53 -7.09
C GLY A 174 -2.91 -21.11 -6.79
N LEU A 175 -2.28 -20.13 -7.41
CA LEU A 175 -2.59 -18.71 -7.31
C LEU A 175 -4.01 -18.38 -7.85
N ALA A 176 -5.04 -19.10 -7.42
CA ALA A 176 -6.40 -18.61 -7.45
C ALA A 176 -6.38 -17.26 -6.72
N GLY A 177 -6.75 -16.22 -7.45
CA GLY A 177 -6.76 -14.86 -6.94
C GLY A 177 -7.80 -14.78 -5.84
N ILE A 178 -7.46 -14.20 -4.70
CA ILE A 178 -8.46 -13.87 -3.70
C ILE A 178 -9.31 -12.74 -4.28
N GLU A 179 -10.61 -12.97 -4.37
CA GLU A 179 -11.60 -11.97 -4.75
C GLU A 179 -12.20 -11.28 -3.52
N PHE A 180 -12.75 -10.07 -3.74
CA PHE A 180 -13.28 -9.25 -2.68
C PHE A 180 -14.61 -8.61 -3.10
N GLN A 181 -15.64 -8.76 -2.26
CA GLN A 181 -16.91 -8.07 -2.40
C GLN A 181 -17.07 -7.06 -1.27
N PHE A 182 -17.40 -5.82 -1.61
CA PHE A 182 -17.56 -4.71 -0.67
C PHE A 182 -19.01 -4.21 -0.68
N SER A 183 -19.54 -3.90 0.50
CA SER A 183 -20.72 -3.05 0.66
C SER A 183 -20.37 -1.97 1.67
N LEU A 184 -20.01 -0.79 1.18
CA LEU A 184 -19.65 0.38 1.99
C LEU A 184 -20.45 1.60 1.51
N PRO A 185 -20.60 2.66 2.33
CA PRO A 185 -21.19 3.92 1.88
C PRO A 185 -20.51 4.45 0.61
N PRO A 186 -21.25 5.04 -0.34
CA PRO A 186 -20.71 5.43 -1.65
C PRO A 186 -19.47 6.33 -1.60
N HIS A 187 -19.36 7.19 -0.58
CA HIS A 187 -18.20 8.05 -0.39
C HIS A 187 -16.95 7.27 0.03
N ASN A 188 -17.10 6.19 0.82
CA ASN A 188 -16.00 5.33 1.23
C ASN A 188 -15.58 4.38 0.11
N MET A 189 -16.54 3.91 -0.70
CA MET A 189 -16.25 3.11 -1.89
C MET A 189 -15.32 3.84 -2.86
N LYS A 190 -15.50 5.15 -3.09
CA LYS A 190 -14.57 5.93 -3.94
C LYS A 190 -13.10 5.83 -3.50
N HIS A 191 -12.85 5.80 -2.19
CA HIS A 191 -11.50 5.65 -1.67
C HIS A 191 -10.98 4.21 -1.78
N VAL A 192 -11.87 3.23 -1.61
CA VAL A 192 -11.54 1.81 -1.84
C VAL A 192 -11.18 1.58 -3.31
N ASP A 193 -12.00 2.07 -4.24
CA ASP A 193 -11.77 1.94 -5.68
C ASP A 193 -10.45 2.61 -6.09
N GLN A 194 -10.17 3.80 -5.57
CA GLN A 194 -8.89 4.48 -5.79
C GLN A 194 -7.71 3.63 -5.28
N CYS A 195 -7.77 3.14 -4.04
CA CYS A 195 -6.71 2.30 -3.48
C CYS A 195 -6.54 1.00 -4.28
N LEU A 196 -7.62 0.33 -4.68
CA LEU A 196 -7.55 -0.88 -5.50
C LEU A 196 -6.96 -0.60 -6.88
N GLY A 197 -7.31 0.52 -7.52
CA GLY A 197 -6.71 0.96 -8.78
C GLY A 197 -5.20 1.19 -8.65
N GLU A 198 -4.75 1.84 -7.57
CA GLU A 198 -3.32 2.02 -7.28
C GLU A 198 -2.62 0.67 -7.01
N ILE A 199 -3.26 -0.24 -6.28
CA ILE A 199 -2.74 -1.60 -5.99
C ILE A 199 -2.54 -2.40 -7.28
N ILE A 200 -3.53 -2.36 -8.17
CA ILE A 200 -3.50 -3.02 -9.48
C ILE A 200 -2.37 -2.42 -10.34
N ALA A 201 -2.26 -1.09 -10.38
CA ALA A 201 -1.19 -0.40 -11.12
C ALA A 201 0.22 -0.75 -10.59
N MET A 202 0.35 -1.08 -9.30
CA MET A 202 1.61 -1.54 -8.69
C MET A 202 1.87 -3.05 -8.86
N ASN A 203 1.00 -3.79 -9.55
CA ASN A 203 1.02 -5.24 -9.69
C ASN A 203 1.18 -5.96 -8.32
N LYS A 204 0.40 -5.53 -7.32
CA LYS A 204 0.40 -6.13 -5.98
C LYS A 204 -0.84 -6.99 -5.77
N VAL A 205 -0.65 -8.15 -5.15
CA VAL A 205 -1.74 -9.04 -4.74
C VAL A 205 -2.16 -8.71 -3.31
N VAL A 206 -3.44 -8.45 -3.11
CA VAL A 206 -4.03 -8.25 -1.77
C VAL A 206 -4.21 -9.61 -1.10
N ARG A 207 -3.71 -9.74 0.13
CA ARG A 207 -3.81 -10.95 0.96
C ARG A 207 -4.75 -10.81 2.15
N GLY A 208 -5.03 -9.58 2.56
CA GLY A 208 -5.93 -9.32 3.68
C GLY A 208 -6.51 -7.92 3.58
N VAL A 209 -7.74 -7.77 4.02
CA VAL A 209 -8.43 -6.49 4.06
C VAL A 209 -9.17 -6.41 5.38
N ALA A 210 -9.15 -5.24 6.02
CA ALA A 210 -9.90 -4.97 7.24
C ALA A 210 -10.60 -3.63 7.13
N THR A 211 -11.84 -3.52 7.61
CA THR A 211 -12.65 -2.29 7.55
C THR A 211 -13.35 -2.00 8.87
N ASN A 212 -13.53 -0.71 9.18
CA ASN A 212 -14.49 -0.29 10.21
C ASN A 212 -15.73 0.38 9.62
N GLY A 213 -15.96 0.23 8.31
CA GLY A 213 -17.03 0.88 7.53
C GLY A 213 -16.71 2.30 7.09
N LYS A 214 -15.73 2.97 7.72
CA LYS A 214 -15.27 4.34 7.37
C LYS A 214 -13.91 4.36 6.68
N GLY A 215 -13.01 3.51 7.15
CA GLY A 215 -11.66 3.32 6.65
C GLY A 215 -11.38 1.84 6.46
N THR A 216 -10.49 1.54 5.52
CA THR A 216 -10.13 0.20 5.08
C THR A 216 -8.61 0.10 5.00
N VAL A 217 -8.04 -1.01 5.46
CA VAL A 217 -6.62 -1.34 5.37
C VAL A 217 -6.46 -2.55 4.44
N PHE A 218 -5.53 -2.47 3.50
CA PHE A 218 -5.18 -3.55 2.56
C PHE A 218 -3.77 -4.04 2.88
N LEU A 219 -3.61 -5.35 3.04
CA LEU A 219 -2.32 -6.02 3.24
C LEU A 219 -1.93 -6.76 1.96
N TYR A 220 -0.68 -6.61 1.54
CA TYR A 220 -0.17 -7.21 0.30
C TYR A 220 0.59 -8.51 0.55
N GLY A 221 0.77 -9.31 -0.50
CA GLY A 221 1.61 -10.52 -0.47
C GLY A 221 3.08 -10.30 -0.11
N ASN A 222 3.61 -9.10 -0.33
CA ASN A 222 4.97 -8.71 0.08
C ASN A 222 5.01 -7.99 1.44
N ALA A 223 3.96 -8.19 2.25
CA ALA A 223 3.71 -7.52 3.52
C ALA A 223 3.66 -5.98 3.44
N GLY A 224 3.48 -5.41 2.25
CA GLY A 224 3.17 -3.99 2.12
C GLY A 224 1.74 -3.67 2.57
N VAL A 225 1.45 -2.37 2.71
CA VAL A 225 0.14 -1.91 3.21
C VAL A 225 -0.35 -0.68 2.45
N ALA A 226 -1.62 -0.68 2.07
CA ALA A 226 -2.40 0.51 1.71
C ALA A 226 -3.53 0.72 2.71
N TYR A 227 -4.08 1.92 2.71
CA TYR A 227 -5.24 2.24 3.52
C TYR A 227 -5.99 3.44 2.96
N THR A 228 -7.30 3.46 3.15
CA THR A 228 -8.14 4.61 2.86
C THR A 228 -8.11 5.62 4.03
N PRO A 229 -8.68 6.83 3.87
CA PRO A 229 -8.87 7.75 4.99
C PRO A 229 -9.69 7.14 6.14
N ASN A 230 -9.70 7.80 7.30
CA ASN A 230 -10.51 7.43 8.49
C ASN A 230 -10.13 6.12 9.21
N ILE A 231 -8.94 5.55 8.95
CA ILE A 231 -8.36 4.55 9.85
C ILE A 231 -7.89 5.21 11.16
N PRO A 232 -7.82 4.48 12.30
CA PRO A 232 -7.38 5.04 13.57
C PRO A 232 -6.01 5.71 13.46
N ARG A 233 -5.88 6.97 13.90
CA ARG A 233 -4.64 7.76 13.78
C ARG A 233 -3.39 7.07 14.36
N PRO A 234 -3.44 6.41 15.54
CA PRO A 234 -2.28 5.67 16.03
C PRO A 234 -1.86 4.51 15.12
N LEU A 235 -2.82 3.83 14.49
CA LEU A 235 -2.55 2.78 13.51
C LEU A 235 -1.92 3.37 12.25
N TYR A 236 -2.46 4.47 11.72
CA TYR A 236 -1.86 5.19 10.58
C TYR A 236 -0.37 5.52 10.83
N SER A 237 -0.07 6.14 11.98
CA SER A 237 1.32 6.48 12.34
C SER A 237 2.21 5.24 12.39
N LYS A 238 1.70 4.14 12.96
CA LYS A 238 2.43 2.87 13.04
C LYS A 238 2.68 2.26 11.65
N LEU A 239 1.65 2.16 10.81
CA LEU A 239 1.75 1.60 9.47
C LEU A 239 2.68 2.42 8.56
N SER A 240 2.67 3.75 8.70
CA SER A 240 3.56 4.64 7.95
C SER A 240 5.03 4.41 8.28
N GLN A 241 5.36 4.24 9.57
CA GLN A 241 6.73 3.95 10.02
C GLN A 241 7.25 2.60 9.52
N LEU A 242 6.37 1.63 9.28
CA LEU A 242 6.73 0.27 8.87
C LEU A 242 6.93 0.14 7.35
N ARG A 243 6.67 1.18 6.54
CA ARG A 243 6.87 1.11 5.09
C ARG A 243 8.32 0.82 4.69
N SER A 244 9.27 1.34 5.46
CA SER A 244 10.71 1.14 5.25
C SER A 244 11.33 0.06 6.14
N SER A 245 10.53 -0.63 6.97
CA SER A 245 11.06 -1.68 7.86
C SER A 245 11.25 -3.01 7.13
N ALA A 246 12.08 -3.87 7.72
CA ALA A 246 12.25 -5.26 7.29
C ALA A 246 10.90 -6.00 7.29
N ILE A 247 10.75 -6.96 6.37
CA ILE A 247 9.51 -7.71 6.15
C ILE A 247 8.96 -8.38 7.43
N THR A 248 9.84 -8.81 8.34
CA THR A 248 9.47 -9.42 9.62
C THR A 248 8.70 -8.46 10.54
N HIS A 249 8.97 -7.15 10.46
CA HIS A 249 8.28 -6.14 11.25
C HIS A 249 7.00 -5.62 10.57
N ARG A 250 6.67 -6.13 9.38
CA ARG A 250 5.51 -5.66 8.63
C ARG A 250 4.22 -6.35 9.08
N PRO A 251 3.06 -5.70 8.88
CA PRO A 251 1.78 -6.25 9.31
C PRO A 251 1.46 -7.58 8.62
N ARG A 252 1.07 -8.57 9.42
CA ARG A 252 0.57 -9.88 8.98
C ARG A 252 -0.96 -9.91 9.00
N TYR A 253 -1.57 -9.32 10.04
CA TYR A 253 -3.01 -9.27 10.23
C TYR A 253 -3.40 -7.91 10.82
N VAL A 254 -4.56 -7.40 10.42
CA VAL A 254 -5.15 -6.16 10.94
C VAL A 254 -6.62 -6.43 11.22
N SER A 255 -7.12 -5.93 12.35
CA SER A 255 -8.54 -5.82 12.65
C SER A 255 -8.86 -4.39 13.06
N LEU A 256 -9.95 -3.86 12.54
CA LEU A 256 -10.46 -2.54 12.87
C LEU A 256 -11.75 -2.68 13.66
N GLY A 257 -11.92 -1.84 14.67
CA GLY A 257 -13.16 -1.77 15.45
C GLY A 257 -13.69 -0.34 15.50
N THR A 258 -14.89 -0.21 16.03
CA THR A 258 -15.46 1.11 16.35
C THR A 258 -14.68 1.81 17.45
N ARG A 259 -14.85 3.14 17.57
CA ARG A 259 -14.21 4.00 18.59
C ARG A 259 -12.68 3.95 18.54
N ASP A 260 -12.13 3.98 17.32
CA ASP A 260 -10.70 3.92 17.04
C ASP A 260 -9.98 2.69 17.59
N ARG A 261 -10.71 1.59 17.83
CA ARG A 261 -10.10 0.33 18.24
C ARG A 261 -9.41 -0.31 17.04
N TYR A 262 -8.25 -0.89 17.29
CA TYR A 262 -7.55 -1.67 16.28
C TYR A 262 -6.66 -2.71 16.94
N PHE A 263 -6.35 -3.74 16.18
CA PHE A 263 -5.33 -4.71 16.48
C PHE A 263 -4.51 -4.94 15.21
N VAL A 264 -3.19 -5.03 15.34
CA VAL A 264 -2.28 -5.43 14.26
C VAL A 264 -1.27 -6.42 14.83
N SER A 265 -1.12 -7.57 14.18
CA SER A 265 0.00 -8.49 14.43
C SER A 265 1.00 -8.41 13.29
N PHE A 266 2.25 -8.66 13.62
CA PHE A 266 3.38 -8.57 12.69
C PHE A 266 3.96 -9.97 12.43
N HIS A 267 4.80 -10.08 11.40
CA HIS A 267 5.41 -11.37 11.03
C HIS A 267 6.42 -11.90 12.06
N ASP A 268 6.97 -11.04 12.92
CA ASP A 268 7.86 -11.38 14.04
C ASP A 268 7.11 -11.82 15.32
N ALA A 269 5.80 -12.12 15.20
CA ALA A 269 4.90 -12.46 16.30
C ALA A 269 4.67 -11.34 17.33
N THR A 270 5.21 -10.14 17.12
CA THR A 270 4.83 -8.98 17.93
C THR A 270 3.48 -8.43 17.48
N PHE A 271 2.89 -7.56 18.30
CA PHE A 271 1.60 -6.92 17.98
C PHE A 271 1.50 -5.52 18.58
N ALA A 272 0.61 -4.70 18.00
CA ALA A 272 0.22 -3.41 18.53
C ALA A 272 -1.31 -3.26 18.48
N PHE A 273 -1.89 -2.57 19.45
CA PHE A 273 -3.34 -2.46 19.53
C PHE A 273 -3.78 -1.22 20.31
N LYS A 274 -5.04 -0.84 20.11
CA LYS A 274 -5.79 0.08 20.96
C LYS A 274 -7.15 -0.56 21.23
N GLY A 275 -7.45 -0.84 22.50
CA GLY A 275 -8.65 -1.58 22.89
C GLY A 275 -8.96 -1.50 24.38
N PRO A 276 -9.93 -2.30 24.87
CA PRO A 276 -10.30 -2.31 26.27
C PRO A 276 -9.20 -2.90 27.17
N LYS A 277 -9.23 -2.56 28.47
CA LYS A 277 -8.24 -3.05 29.45
C LYS A 277 -8.23 -4.57 29.59
N GLY A 278 -9.39 -5.21 29.38
CA GLY A 278 -9.50 -6.68 29.38
C GLY A 278 -8.62 -7.31 28.29
N LEU A 279 -8.69 -6.76 27.07
CA LEU A 279 -7.87 -7.23 25.94
C LEU A 279 -6.37 -7.09 26.25
N GLU A 280 -5.95 -5.95 26.80
CA GLU A 280 -4.55 -5.75 27.19
C GLU A 280 -4.07 -6.77 28.22
N ARG A 281 -4.87 -7.02 29.26
CA ARG A 281 -4.56 -8.02 30.28
C ARG A 281 -4.44 -9.41 29.67
N ASP A 282 -5.39 -9.79 28.83
CA ASP A 282 -5.47 -11.15 28.28
C ASP A 282 -4.37 -11.39 27.24
N LEU A 283 -3.97 -10.37 26.46
CA LEU A 283 -2.82 -10.44 25.54
C LEU A 283 -1.48 -10.47 26.28
N LYS A 284 -1.30 -9.70 27.36
CA LYS A 284 -0.04 -9.67 28.13
C LYS A 284 0.19 -10.92 28.98
N ASN A 285 -0.89 -11.53 29.48
CA ASN A 285 -0.81 -12.69 30.36
C ASN A 285 -0.88 -14.03 29.60
N SER A 286 -1.07 -14.00 28.28
CA SER A 286 -1.08 -15.20 27.46
C SER A 286 0.32 -15.49 26.92
N PRO A 287 0.85 -16.72 27.06
CA PRO A 287 2.06 -17.13 26.37
C PRO A 287 1.82 -17.41 24.87
N LYS A 288 0.56 -17.42 24.43
CA LYS A 288 0.15 -17.79 23.08
C LYS A 288 0.09 -16.56 22.18
N THR A 289 0.62 -16.67 20.97
CA THR A 289 0.55 -15.60 19.97
C THR A 289 -0.88 -15.44 19.46
N PRO A 290 -1.46 -14.22 19.47
CA PRO A 290 -2.77 -13.97 18.88
C PRO A 290 -2.71 -14.09 17.35
N ARG A 291 -3.60 -14.93 16.80
CA ARG A 291 -3.81 -15.08 15.36
C ARG A 291 -4.82 -14.07 14.83
N SER A 292 -5.97 -13.96 15.50
CA SER A 292 -7.07 -13.08 15.12
C SER A 292 -7.61 -12.38 16.37
N VAL A 293 -7.96 -11.11 16.22
CA VAL A 293 -8.68 -10.33 17.25
C VAL A 293 -9.86 -9.67 16.57
N ALA A 294 -11.01 -9.65 17.24
CA ALA A 294 -12.23 -9.02 16.79
C ALA A 294 -12.83 -8.12 17.88
N PHE A 295 -13.51 -7.04 17.46
CA PHE A 295 -14.10 -6.04 18.34
C PHE A 295 -15.62 -6.03 18.20
N GLY A 296 -16.36 -6.32 19.27
CA GLY A 296 -17.82 -6.37 19.23
C GLY A 296 -18.50 -5.01 19.39
N SER A 297 -19.83 -5.06 19.56
CA SER A 297 -20.73 -3.89 19.66
C SER A 297 -20.39 -2.91 20.78
N THR A 298 -19.93 -3.42 21.93
CA THR A 298 -19.48 -2.58 23.05
C THR A 298 -17.96 -2.41 23.06
N PHE A 299 -17.47 -1.32 23.68
CA PHE A 299 -16.03 -1.06 23.76
C PHE A 299 -15.27 -2.20 24.46
N ASP A 300 -15.87 -2.81 25.49
CA ASP A 300 -15.29 -3.89 26.28
C ASP A 300 -15.51 -5.28 25.66
N THR A 301 -16.25 -5.39 24.55
CA THR A 301 -16.42 -6.65 23.84
C THR A 301 -15.27 -6.91 22.89
N TYR A 302 -14.59 -8.03 23.08
CA TYR A 302 -13.56 -8.53 22.17
C TYR A 302 -13.52 -10.06 22.16
N PHE A 303 -12.91 -10.59 21.11
CA PHE A 303 -12.65 -12.02 20.92
C PHE A 303 -11.23 -12.19 20.38
N ILE A 304 -10.46 -13.11 20.95
CA ILE A 304 -9.11 -13.48 20.55
C ILE A 304 -9.12 -14.95 20.12
N VAL A 305 -8.58 -15.24 18.95
CA VAL A 305 -8.17 -16.58 18.53
C VAL A 305 -6.65 -16.62 18.52
N PHE A 306 -6.05 -17.61 19.16
CA PHE A 306 -4.61 -17.81 19.23
C PHE A 306 -4.11 -18.73 18.10
N ASP A 307 -2.80 -18.76 17.87
CA ASP A 307 -2.21 -19.58 16.82
C ASP A 307 -2.39 -21.09 17.01
N ASP A 308 -2.62 -21.56 18.23
CA ASP A 308 -2.94 -22.96 18.51
C ASP A 308 -4.43 -23.30 18.33
N GLY A 309 -5.24 -22.34 17.90
CA GLY A 309 -6.67 -22.49 17.67
C GLY A 309 -7.55 -22.31 18.91
N SER A 310 -6.93 -22.21 20.09
CA SER A 310 -7.65 -21.84 21.31
C SER A 310 -8.12 -20.40 21.26
N TRP A 311 -9.08 -20.04 22.10
CA TRP A 311 -9.69 -18.72 22.08
C TRP A 311 -10.04 -18.18 23.46
N LYS A 312 -10.23 -16.87 23.52
CA LYS A 312 -10.75 -16.14 24.68
C LYS A 312 -11.68 -15.03 24.22
N CYS A 313 -12.78 -14.82 24.93
CA CYS A 313 -13.68 -13.70 24.68
C CYS A 313 -14.10 -13.04 26.00
N GLN A 314 -14.41 -11.74 25.94
CA GLN A 314 -14.93 -11.00 27.08
C GLN A 314 -15.86 -9.88 26.59
N GLY A 315 -16.75 -9.42 27.46
CA GLY A 315 -17.60 -8.25 27.27
C GLY A 315 -19.08 -8.58 27.21
N ARG A 316 -19.94 -7.58 27.46
CA ARG A 316 -21.40 -7.76 27.55
C ARG A 316 -22.12 -7.75 26.20
N GLY A 317 -21.43 -7.35 25.14
CA GLY A 317 -21.97 -7.27 23.78
C GLY A 317 -21.63 -8.46 22.90
N LEU A 318 -21.32 -9.62 23.49
CA LEU A 318 -21.11 -10.85 22.72
C LEU A 318 -22.49 -11.37 22.25
N PRO A 319 -22.70 -11.68 20.96
CA PRO A 319 -23.97 -12.18 20.47
C PRO A 319 -24.34 -13.52 21.12
N LYS A 320 -25.59 -13.68 21.55
CA LYS A 320 -26.06 -14.91 22.21
C LYS A 320 -25.93 -16.14 21.30
N GLU A 321 -26.23 -15.99 20.01
CA GLU A 321 -26.07 -17.07 19.02
C GLU A 321 -24.61 -17.52 18.89
N LEU A 322 -23.65 -16.59 19.03
CA LEU A 322 -22.23 -16.92 19.04
C LEU A 322 -21.86 -17.69 20.31
N GLU A 323 -22.36 -17.28 21.48
CA GLU A 323 -22.13 -18.01 22.74
C GLU A 323 -22.68 -19.44 22.67
N GLU A 324 -23.91 -19.60 22.17
CA GLU A 324 -24.53 -20.92 21.94
C GLU A 324 -23.69 -21.74 20.95
N LYS A 325 -23.20 -21.11 19.87
CA LYS A 325 -22.33 -21.78 18.89
C LYS A 325 -21.03 -22.27 19.54
N LEU A 326 -20.36 -21.46 20.33
CA LEU A 326 -19.13 -21.85 21.03
C LEU A 326 -19.38 -22.99 22.02
N ALA A 327 -20.49 -22.93 22.77
CA ALA A 327 -20.88 -23.98 23.70
C ALA A 327 -21.08 -25.33 22.99
N THR A 328 -21.72 -25.34 21.81
CA THR A 328 -21.89 -26.58 21.02
C THR A 328 -20.58 -27.13 20.46
N ARG A 329 -19.55 -26.30 20.29
CA ARG A 329 -18.23 -26.74 19.82
C ARG A 329 -17.45 -27.47 20.92
N GLY A 330 -17.72 -27.19 22.19
CA GLY A 330 -17.07 -27.84 23.32
C GLY A 330 -15.57 -27.56 23.40
N ASP A 331 -15.19 -26.27 23.36
CA ASP A 331 -13.81 -25.79 23.54
C ASP A 331 -12.77 -26.44 22.59
N ARG A 332 -13.17 -26.71 21.35
CA ARG A 332 -12.22 -27.13 20.32
C ARG A 332 -11.23 -26.01 20.00
N ASP A 333 -9.95 -26.35 20.07
CA ASP A 333 -8.82 -25.48 19.72
C ASP A 333 -8.53 -25.55 18.21
N ASP A 334 -9.53 -25.25 17.38
CA ASP A 334 -9.45 -25.35 15.92
C ASP A 334 -9.89 -24.08 15.19
N LEU A 335 -10.15 -22.97 15.91
CA LEU A 335 -10.52 -21.70 15.27
C LEU A 335 -9.31 -21.04 14.61
N THR A 336 -9.53 -20.42 13.46
CA THR A 336 -8.48 -19.68 12.73
C THR A 336 -8.80 -18.21 12.62
N ILE A 337 -10.06 -17.85 12.39
CA ILE A 337 -10.52 -16.46 12.24
C ILE A 337 -11.78 -16.25 13.08
N VAL A 338 -11.85 -15.05 13.66
CA VAL A 338 -13.06 -14.50 14.26
C VAL A 338 -13.19 -13.04 13.82
N ASN A 339 -14.40 -12.63 13.45
CA ASN A 339 -14.78 -11.24 13.27
C ASN A 339 -16.10 -10.95 13.99
N LEU A 340 -16.22 -9.75 14.54
CA LEU A 340 -17.39 -9.25 15.25
C LEU A 340 -17.74 -7.89 14.69
N GLY A 341 -19.02 -7.65 14.48
CA GLY A 341 -19.54 -6.39 13.98
C GLY A 341 -20.16 -5.51 15.07
N PRO A 342 -20.37 -4.22 14.76
CA PRO A 342 -20.90 -3.26 15.70
C PRO A 342 -22.39 -3.46 16.02
N ALA A 343 -23.16 -4.13 15.15
CA ALA A 343 -24.56 -4.49 15.38
C ALA A 343 -24.71 -5.92 15.95
N GLY A 344 -23.60 -6.55 16.34
CA GLY A 344 -23.58 -7.91 16.87
C GLY A 344 -23.49 -8.98 15.79
N GLU A 345 -23.12 -8.61 14.56
CA GLU A 345 -22.74 -9.54 13.51
C GLU A 345 -21.53 -10.36 13.96
N TRP A 346 -21.42 -11.60 13.49
CA TRP A 346 -20.24 -12.41 13.79
C TRP A 346 -19.92 -13.39 12.66
N PHE A 347 -18.64 -13.70 12.53
CA PHE A 347 -18.10 -14.69 11.61
C PHE A 347 -17.00 -15.50 12.30
N LEU A 348 -17.03 -16.82 12.12
CA LEU A 348 -16.03 -17.76 12.59
C LEU A 348 -15.55 -18.64 11.42
N ARG A 349 -14.26 -18.97 11.43
CA ARG A 349 -13.68 -19.99 10.55
C ARG A 349 -12.81 -20.94 11.36
N ALA A 350 -12.93 -22.24 11.08
CA ALA A 350 -12.09 -23.27 11.66
C ALA A 350 -10.96 -23.70 10.70
N ASN A 351 -10.01 -24.46 11.23
CA ASN A 351 -8.85 -24.96 10.49
C ASN A 351 -9.20 -26.02 9.45
N ASP A 352 -10.33 -26.73 9.63
CA ASP A 352 -10.90 -27.63 8.60
C ASP A 352 -11.62 -26.88 7.48
N GLY A 353 -11.62 -25.55 7.56
CA GLY A 353 -12.20 -24.65 6.60
C GLY A 353 -13.68 -24.37 6.79
N LYS A 354 -14.37 -25.03 7.73
CA LYS A 354 -15.77 -24.74 8.01
C LYS A 354 -15.94 -23.31 8.52
N THR A 355 -17.00 -22.67 8.05
CA THR A 355 -17.37 -21.30 8.41
C THR A 355 -18.74 -21.26 9.07
N TRP A 356 -18.94 -20.27 9.94
CA TRP A 356 -20.23 -19.97 10.57
C TRP A 356 -20.36 -18.46 10.70
N TRP A 357 -21.58 -17.96 10.54
CA TRP A 357 -21.92 -16.56 10.75
C TRP A 357 -23.31 -16.45 11.36
N GLY A 358 -23.63 -15.29 11.91
CA GLY A 358 -24.95 -15.03 12.47
C GLY A 358 -25.18 -13.54 12.73
N ASN A 359 -26.45 -13.20 12.94
CA ASN A 359 -26.92 -11.83 13.10
C ASN A 359 -26.40 -10.86 12.02
N VAL A 360 -26.30 -11.32 10.77
CA VAL A 360 -25.93 -10.51 9.60
C VAL A 360 -27.17 -9.95 8.90
N SER A 361 -27.01 -8.90 8.09
CA SER A 361 -28.12 -8.40 7.26
C SER A 361 -28.58 -9.44 6.23
N GLU A 362 -29.85 -9.37 5.81
CA GLU A 362 -30.38 -10.24 4.76
C GLU A 362 -29.60 -10.11 3.43
N GLU A 363 -29.15 -8.90 3.12
CA GLU A 363 -28.29 -8.62 1.95
C GLU A 363 -26.97 -9.40 2.03
N LEU A 364 -26.25 -9.29 3.16
CA LEU A 364 -25.00 -10.01 3.38
C LEU A 364 -25.23 -11.53 3.40
N ASN A 365 -26.30 -11.99 4.05
CA ASN A 365 -26.64 -13.41 4.08
C ASN A 365 -26.88 -13.96 2.66
N THR A 366 -27.60 -13.20 1.83
CA THR A 366 -27.83 -13.56 0.41
C THR A 366 -26.51 -13.62 -0.34
N ALA A 367 -25.65 -12.60 -0.23
CA ALA A 367 -24.33 -12.59 -0.88
C ALA A 367 -23.45 -13.78 -0.47
N ILE A 368 -23.43 -14.12 0.83
CA ILE A 368 -22.68 -15.30 1.32
C ILE A 368 -23.27 -16.61 0.76
N ASN A 369 -24.59 -16.74 0.73
CA ASN A 369 -25.25 -17.92 0.20
C ASN A 369 -25.01 -18.08 -1.31
N ASP A 370 -25.05 -17.00 -2.07
CA ASP A 370 -24.77 -17.03 -3.52
C ASP A 370 -23.34 -17.52 -3.79
N LEU A 371 -22.34 -16.94 -3.13
CA LEU A 371 -20.93 -17.37 -3.25
C LEU A 371 -20.74 -18.84 -2.88
N THR A 372 -21.34 -19.29 -1.77
CA THR A 372 -21.21 -20.69 -1.33
C THR A 372 -21.95 -21.67 -2.24
N ASN A 373 -23.07 -21.27 -2.84
CA ASN A 373 -23.80 -22.07 -3.83
C ASN A 373 -23.04 -22.19 -5.16
N GLU A 374 -22.28 -21.16 -5.53
CA GLU A 374 -21.37 -21.17 -6.68
C GLU A 374 -20.10 -22.01 -6.43
N GLY A 375 -19.90 -22.47 -5.20
CA GLY A 375 -18.77 -23.32 -4.81
C GLY A 375 -17.55 -22.55 -4.34
N HIS A 376 -17.65 -21.22 -4.17
CA HIS A 376 -16.57 -20.41 -3.62
C HIS A 376 -16.37 -20.70 -2.12
N TYR A 377 -15.11 -20.60 -1.72
CA TYR A 377 -14.67 -20.78 -0.35
C TYR A 377 -14.48 -19.43 0.33
N LEU A 378 -15.25 -19.19 1.40
CA LEU A 378 -15.16 -17.96 2.17
C LEU A 378 -13.85 -17.91 2.98
N SER A 379 -12.96 -17.02 2.58
CA SER A 379 -11.70 -16.80 3.27
C SER A 379 -11.87 -15.92 4.52
N PHE A 380 -12.64 -14.84 4.41
CA PHE A 380 -12.79 -13.83 5.46
C PHE A 380 -14.07 -13.00 5.26
N VAL A 381 -14.73 -12.61 6.35
CA VAL A 381 -15.86 -11.65 6.34
C VAL A 381 -15.62 -10.62 7.44
N ASP A 382 -15.61 -9.33 7.10
CA ASP A 382 -15.42 -8.22 8.06
C ASP A 382 -16.64 -7.30 8.11
N PHE A 383 -16.82 -6.64 9.24
CA PHE A 383 -18.01 -5.85 9.54
C PHE A 383 -17.64 -4.42 9.91
N GLY A 384 -18.24 -3.47 9.20
CA GLY A 384 -18.13 -2.04 9.46
C GLY A 384 -19.36 -1.45 10.13
N VAL A 385 -19.31 -0.15 10.41
CA VAL A 385 -20.50 0.59 10.85
C VAL A 385 -21.56 0.68 9.74
N ASP A 386 -22.79 0.98 10.13
CA ASP A 386 -23.90 1.28 9.20
C ASP A 386 -24.25 0.10 8.26
N GLY A 387 -24.06 -1.14 8.72
CA GLY A 387 -24.31 -2.35 7.93
C GLY A 387 -23.25 -2.62 6.85
N SER A 388 -22.15 -1.88 6.87
CA SER A 388 -21.05 -2.08 5.91
C SER A 388 -20.40 -3.45 6.11
N TYR A 389 -19.99 -4.10 5.03
CA TYR A 389 -19.27 -5.37 5.09
C TYR A 389 -18.26 -5.54 3.97
N LEU A 390 -17.39 -6.53 4.18
CA LEU A 390 -16.46 -7.05 3.19
C LEU A 390 -16.52 -8.58 3.23
N ILE A 391 -16.55 -9.22 2.07
CA ILE A 391 -16.34 -10.66 1.89
C ILE A 391 -15.05 -10.86 1.08
N SER A 392 -14.25 -11.85 1.46
CA SER A 392 -13.10 -12.32 0.71
C SER A 392 -13.25 -13.82 0.44
N TYR A 393 -13.06 -14.23 -0.81
CA TYR A 393 -13.26 -15.60 -1.31
C TYR A 393 -12.23 -15.96 -2.39
N ASP A 394 -12.18 -17.21 -2.84
CA ASP A 394 -11.20 -17.76 -3.79
C ASP A 394 -11.72 -17.90 -5.24
#